data_AF-X1BKA6-F1
#
_entry.id   AF-X1BKA6-F1
#
_cell.length_a   1.000
_cell.length_b   1.000
_cell.length_c   1.000
_cell.angle_alpha   90.00
_cell.angle_beta   90.00
_cell.angle_gamma   90.00
#
_symmetry.space_group_name_H-M   'P 1'
#
loop_
_entity.id
_entity.type
_entity.pdbx_description
1 polymer ?
#
loop_
_entity_poly.entity_id
_entity_poly.type
_entity_poly.pdbx_seq_one_letter_code
_entity_poly.pdbx_strand_id
1 'polypeptide(L)'
;ITISIFYGDIDSGEGIASQYVTHRVWNGTVNVLSYLYNVTGQPGYYTIIVPAQQFGGLGLQNFTVFFNWTGPVSTYQDSYLNTAANIVGEDSQLTLLITAEPTPYLENMTYTLFYAAVNGTGISNITSNVYVSIEFVGETIDLSQVTIWEINQITDPGNTECYVVQVLCGRWGLVI
;
A
#
# COMPACT_ATOMS: atom_id res chain seq x y z
N ILE A 1 -0.21 -7.15 6.95
CA ILE A 1 -0.66 -8.50 7.35
C ILE A 1 -0.81 -8.51 8.87
N THR A 2 -1.94 -9.00 9.37
CA THR A 2 -2.25 -9.04 10.80
C THR A 2 -2.47 -10.48 11.22
N ILE A 3 -1.75 -10.93 12.24
CA ILE A 3 -1.83 -12.31 12.76
C ILE A 3 -2.21 -12.21 14.23
N SER A 4 -3.34 -12.80 14.60
CA SER A 4 -3.79 -12.88 16.00
C SER A 4 -3.50 -14.26 16.56
N ILE A 5 -2.90 -14.31 17.74
CA ILE A 5 -2.44 -15.56 18.37
C ILE A 5 -2.65 -15.53 19.87
N PHE A 6 -2.82 -16.73 20.43
CA PHE A 6 -2.77 -16.97 21.85
C PHE A 6 -1.49 -17.76 22.19
N TYR A 7 -0.75 -17.31 23.19
CA TYR A 7 0.42 -17.99 23.75
C TYR A 7 0.27 -18.05 25.26
N GLY A 8 -0.01 -19.25 25.77
CA GLY A 8 -0.40 -19.49 27.15
C GLY A 8 -0.02 -20.90 27.57
N ASP A 9 -0.16 -21.15 28.87
CA ASP A 9 -0.09 -22.47 29.46
C ASP A 9 -1.30 -23.29 29.00
N ILE A 10 -1.05 -24.49 28.49
CA ILE A 10 -2.07 -25.39 27.96
C ILE A 10 -2.90 -26.04 29.07
N ASP A 11 -2.31 -26.22 30.25
CA ASP A 11 -2.95 -26.92 31.37
C ASP A 11 -3.87 -25.98 32.15
N SER A 12 -3.43 -24.73 32.37
CA SER A 12 -4.20 -23.72 33.10
C SER A 12 -5.04 -22.80 32.21
N GLY A 13 -4.69 -22.69 30.92
CA GLY A 13 -5.27 -21.70 30.01
C GLY A 13 -4.82 -20.26 30.29
N GLU A 14 -3.87 -20.06 31.20
CA GLU A 14 -3.35 -18.75 31.56
C GLU A 14 -2.41 -18.24 30.47
N GLY A 15 -2.62 -16.99 30.06
CA GLY A 15 -1.79 -16.35 29.05
C GLY A 15 -0.41 -15.97 29.58
N ILE A 16 0.59 -15.98 28.71
CA ILE A 16 1.94 -15.51 29.06
C ILE A 16 2.02 -13.98 28.96
N ALA A 17 2.65 -13.32 29.92
CA ALA A 17 2.82 -11.87 29.88
C ALA A 17 3.86 -11.46 28.81
N SER A 18 3.59 -10.37 28.08
CA SER A 18 4.42 -9.90 26.96
C SER A 18 5.88 -9.58 27.32
N GLN A 19 6.17 -9.23 28.57
CA GLN A 19 7.54 -8.96 29.04
C GLN A 19 8.45 -10.19 29.08
N TYR A 20 7.87 -11.40 29.06
CA TYR A 20 8.59 -12.66 29.10
C TYR A 20 8.58 -13.39 27.76
N VAL A 21 8.30 -12.65 26.68
CA VAL A 21 8.15 -13.20 25.35
C VAL A 21 8.99 -12.40 24.38
N THR A 22 9.76 -13.13 23.57
CA THR A 22 10.36 -12.59 22.36
C THR A 22 9.72 -13.27 21.16
N HIS A 23 9.58 -12.54 20.06
CA HIS A 23 8.99 -13.08 18.83
C HIS A 23 9.94 -12.94 17.65
N ARG A 24 9.79 -13.84 16.68
CA ARG A 24 10.47 -13.78 15.38
C ARG A 24 9.55 -14.37 14.33
N VAL A 25 9.43 -13.72 13.17
CA VAL A 25 8.66 -14.25 12.05
C VAL A 25 9.63 -14.61 10.91
N TRP A 26 9.49 -15.81 10.35
CA TRP A 26 10.33 -16.34 9.28
C TRP A 26 9.48 -16.74 8.08
N ASN A 27 9.89 -16.40 6.86
CA ASN A 27 9.14 -16.73 5.64
C ASN A 27 9.68 -17.95 4.87
N GLY A 28 10.51 -18.78 5.50
CA GLY A 28 11.21 -19.88 4.84
C GLY A 28 12.59 -19.52 4.28
N THR A 29 12.90 -18.22 4.13
CA THR A 29 14.21 -17.75 3.63
C THR A 29 14.89 -16.83 4.64
N VAL A 30 14.20 -15.78 5.08
CA VAL A 30 14.74 -14.74 5.97
C VAL A 30 13.79 -14.43 7.12
N ASN A 31 14.32 -13.79 8.16
CA ASN A 31 13.48 -13.17 9.18
C ASN A 31 12.85 -11.92 8.57
N VAL A 32 11.52 -11.83 8.66
CA VAL A 32 10.77 -10.70 8.13
C VAL A 32 10.61 -9.65 9.21
N LEU A 33 10.48 -8.39 8.79
CA LEU A 33 10.16 -7.30 9.70
C LEU A 33 8.76 -7.53 10.26
N SER A 34 8.65 -7.58 11.59
CA SER A 34 7.39 -7.77 12.31
C SER A 34 7.36 -6.99 13.62
N TYR A 35 6.15 -6.64 14.05
CA TYR A 35 5.89 -5.94 15.30
C TYR A 35 4.88 -6.73 16.13
N LEU A 36 5.17 -6.91 17.42
CA LEU A 36 4.29 -7.61 18.37
C LEU A 36 3.59 -6.61 19.27
N TYR A 37 2.27 -6.71 19.35
CA TYR A 37 1.41 -5.93 20.23
C TYR A 37 0.65 -6.86 21.16
N ASN A 38 0.57 -6.50 22.44
CA ASN A 38 -0.33 -7.17 23.39
C ASN A 38 -1.74 -6.60 23.21
N VAL A 39 -2.69 -7.46 22.84
CA VAL A 39 -4.07 -7.07 22.62
C VAL A 39 -4.76 -7.18 23.97
N THR A 40 -5.31 -6.08 24.48
CA THR A 40 -6.18 -6.01 25.68
C THR A 40 -5.50 -5.92 27.05
N GLY A 41 -4.17 -5.94 27.16
CA GLY A 41 -3.51 -5.91 28.48
C GLY A 41 -3.73 -7.18 29.31
N GLN A 42 -4.41 -8.18 28.74
CA GLN A 42 -4.45 -9.52 29.24
C GLN A 42 -3.23 -10.29 28.72
N PRO A 43 -2.51 -11.01 29.58
CA PRO A 43 -1.47 -11.93 29.15
C PRO A 43 -1.99 -12.92 28.08
N GLY A 44 -1.10 -13.31 27.18
CA GLY A 44 -1.28 -14.40 26.23
C GLY A 44 -1.90 -14.04 24.89
N TYR A 45 -2.60 -12.92 24.75
CA TYR A 45 -3.18 -12.53 23.46
C TYR A 45 -2.33 -11.49 22.75
N TYR A 46 -1.88 -11.84 21.55
CA TYR A 46 -0.98 -10.99 20.77
C TYR A 46 -1.47 -10.77 19.35
N THR A 47 -1.16 -9.58 18.84
CA THR A 47 -1.26 -9.23 17.43
C THR A 47 0.13 -9.00 16.88
N ILE A 48 0.46 -9.71 15.80
CA ILE A 48 1.67 -9.48 15.02
C ILE A 48 1.28 -8.72 13.76
N ILE A 49 1.94 -7.60 13.52
CA ILE A 49 1.84 -6.82 12.30
C ILE A 49 3.09 -7.07 11.45
N VAL A 50 2.88 -7.56 10.24
CA VAL A 50 3.92 -7.75 9.23
C VAL A 50 3.61 -6.81 8.05
N PRO A 51 4.46 -5.79 7.77
CA PRO A 51 4.30 -4.91 6.61
C PRO A 51 4.30 -5.72 5.31
N ALA A 52 3.31 -5.51 4.43
CA ALA A 52 3.21 -6.29 3.18
C ALA A 52 4.22 -5.82 2.11
N GLN A 53 4.68 -4.58 2.21
CA GLN A 53 5.58 -3.92 1.25
C GLN A 53 6.93 -4.63 1.12
N GLN A 54 7.32 -5.45 2.11
CA GLN A 54 8.59 -6.18 2.09
C GLN A 54 8.60 -7.40 1.16
N PHE A 55 7.45 -7.85 0.66
CA PHE A 55 7.34 -9.09 -0.14
C PHE A 55 7.39 -8.87 -1.66
N GLY A 56 7.49 -7.62 -2.12
CA GLY A 56 7.69 -7.29 -3.53
C GLY A 56 6.53 -7.64 -4.48
N GLY A 57 5.42 -8.17 -3.99
CA GLY A 57 4.29 -8.55 -4.83
C GLY A 57 3.10 -9.14 -4.08
N LEU A 58 2.08 -9.48 -4.86
CA LEU A 58 0.87 -10.14 -4.42
C LEU A 58 1.08 -11.65 -4.26
N GLY A 59 0.17 -12.31 -3.55
CA GLY A 59 0.11 -13.76 -3.43
C GLY A 59 0.29 -14.29 -2.01
N LEU A 60 0.26 -15.62 -1.92
CA LEU A 60 0.31 -16.33 -0.65
C LEU A 60 1.71 -16.25 -0.05
N GLN A 61 1.78 -15.72 1.17
CA GLN A 61 2.99 -15.71 1.99
C GLN A 61 2.83 -16.69 3.14
N ASN A 62 3.77 -17.63 3.25
CA ASN A 62 3.83 -18.58 4.37
C ASN A 62 4.80 -18.06 5.44
N PHE A 63 4.40 -18.19 6.69
CA PHE A 63 5.17 -17.74 7.84
C PHE A 63 5.27 -18.83 8.89
N THR A 64 6.45 -18.94 9.49
CA THR A 64 6.64 -19.58 10.79
C THR A 64 6.88 -18.49 11.81
N VAL A 65 5.96 -18.38 12.76
CA VAL A 65 6.03 -17.45 13.88
C VAL A 65 6.63 -18.20 15.06
N PHE A 66 7.74 -17.70 15.61
CA PHE A 66 8.39 -18.24 16.79
C PHE A 66 8.09 -17.35 17.99
N PHE A 67 7.74 -17.98 19.11
CA PHE A 67 7.58 -17.39 20.44
C PHE A 67 8.61 -18.03 21.34
N ASN A 68 9.58 -17.24 21.82
CA ASN A 68 10.56 -17.74 22.77
C ASN A 68 10.24 -17.20 24.16
N TRP A 69 10.20 -18.12 25.11
CA TRP A 69 9.99 -17.85 26.52
C TRP A 69 11.30 -17.34 27.15
N THR A 70 11.22 -16.22 27.86
CA THR A 70 12.38 -15.60 28.53
C THR A 70 12.17 -15.37 30.02
N GLY A 71 11.05 -15.86 30.57
CA GLY A 71 10.71 -15.65 31.98
C GLY A 71 11.34 -16.68 32.92
N PRO A 72 11.07 -16.53 34.24
CA PRO A 72 11.76 -17.28 35.29
C PRO A 72 11.25 -18.72 35.51
N VAL A 73 10.06 -19.04 35.01
CA VAL A 73 9.41 -20.35 35.15
C VAL A 73 10.00 -21.34 34.15
N SER A 74 10.68 -22.39 34.61
CA SER A 74 11.40 -23.33 33.73
C SER A 74 10.51 -24.35 33.02
N THR A 75 9.23 -24.48 33.40
CA THR A 75 8.30 -25.42 32.77
C THR A 75 7.71 -24.89 31.47
N TYR A 76 7.75 -23.58 31.25
CA TYR A 76 7.32 -22.98 29.99
C TYR A 76 8.40 -23.13 28.92
N GLN A 77 7.97 -23.30 27.68
CA GLN A 77 8.83 -23.64 26.55
C GLN A 77 8.55 -22.74 25.36
N ASP A 78 9.57 -22.62 24.51
CA ASP A 78 9.44 -21.98 23.22
C ASP A 78 8.39 -22.73 22.37
N SER A 79 7.69 -21.98 21.53
CA SER A 79 6.67 -22.53 20.65
C SER A 79 6.73 -21.85 19.29
N TYR A 80 6.12 -22.50 18.29
CA TYR A 80 6.00 -21.95 16.96
C TYR A 80 4.64 -22.26 16.35
N LEU A 81 4.23 -21.41 15.42
CA LEU A 81 3.01 -21.55 14.65
C LEU A 81 3.31 -21.33 13.16
N ASN A 82 2.84 -22.25 12.33
CA ASN A 82 2.80 -22.03 10.89
C ASN A 82 1.48 -21.36 10.51
N THR A 83 1.57 -20.26 9.79
CA THR A 83 0.41 -19.52 9.29
C THR A 83 0.70 -19.01 7.89
N ALA A 84 -0.34 -18.64 7.17
CA ALA A 84 -0.21 -18.06 5.85
C ALA A 84 -1.14 -16.85 5.73
N ALA A 85 -0.70 -15.85 4.98
CA ALA A 85 -1.53 -14.71 4.62
C ALA A 85 -1.41 -14.44 3.13
N ASN A 86 -2.55 -14.17 2.49
CA ASN A 86 -2.58 -13.80 1.09
C ASN A 86 -2.47 -12.27 0.98
N ILE A 87 -1.48 -11.78 0.24
CA ILE A 87 -1.37 -10.37 -0.12
C ILE A 87 -2.21 -10.18 -1.37
N VAL A 88 -3.32 -9.47 -1.23
CA VAL A 88 -4.21 -9.14 -2.35
C VAL A 88 -3.95 -7.72 -2.81
N GLY A 89 -4.11 -7.50 -4.12
CA GLY A 89 -4.10 -6.15 -4.67
C GLY A 89 -5.35 -5.42 -4.20
N GLU A 90 -5.22 -4.10 -4.08
CA GLU A 90 -6.37 -3.22 -3.93
C GLU A 90 -6.71 -2.63 -5.29
N ASP A 91 -8.00 -2.54 -5.60
CA ASP A 91 -8.45 -1.91 -6.84
C ASP A 91 -8.08 -0.42 -6.84
N SER A 92 -7.77 0.11 -8.02
CA SER A 92 -7.45 1.51 -8.24
C SER A 92 -8.52 2.19 -9.09
N GLN A 93 -8.67 3.50 -8.91
CA GLN A 93 -9.57 4.35 -9.69
C GLN A 93 -8.81 5.60 -10.17
N LEU A 94 -9.19 6.09 -11.36
CA LEU A 94 -8.74 7.36 -11.91
C LEU A 94 -9.92 8.32 -11.95
N THR A 95 -9.74 9.52 -11.39
CA THR A 95 -10.79 10.54 -11.31
C THR A 95 -10.31 11.85 -11.93
N LEU A 96 -11.13 12.46 -12.78
CA LEU A 96 -10.91 13.83 -13.24
C LEU A 96 -11.36 14.82 -12.15
N LEU A 97 -10.42 15.56 -11.55
CA LEU A 97 -10.70 16.56 -10.52
C LEU A 97 -11.03 17.92 -11.12
N ILE A 98 -10.21 18.37 -12.07
CA ILE A 98 -10.34 19.67 -12.73
C ILE A 98 -10.29 19.46 -14.23
N THR A 99 -11.32 19.93 -14.92
CA THR A 99 -11.35 20.04 -16.38
C THR A 99 -10.86 21.41 -16.80
N ALA A 100 -10.19 21.49 -17.95
CA ALA A 100 -9.92 22.77 -18.58
C ALA A 100 -11.25 23.42 -19.02
N GLU A 101 -11.37 24.73 -18.76
CA GLU A 101 -12.39 25.56 -19.39
C GLU A 101 -12.01 25.86 -20.85
N PRO A 102 -12.97 26.25 -21.71
CA PRO A 102 -12.64 26.72 -23.05
C PRO A 102 -11.64 27.88 -22.99
N THR A 103 -10.44 27.67 -23.49
CA THR A 103 -9.38 28.67 -23.51
C THR A 103 -9.23 29.32 -24.89
N PRO A 104 -8.86 30.61 -24.95
CA PRO A 104 -8.44 31.27 -26.18
C PRO A 104 -7.26 30.56 -26.87
N TYR A 105 -7.11 30.83 -28.17
CA TYR A 105 -5.99 30.33 -28.96
C TYR A 105 -4.63 30.74 -28.36
N LEU A 106 -3.69 29.79 -28.27
CA LEU A 106 -2.35 29.91 -27.67
C LEU A 106 -2.31 30.06 -26.15
N GLU A 107 -3.43 29.85 -25.46
CA GLU A 107 -3.44 29.70 -24.01
C GLU A 107 -3.31 28.24 -23.58
N ASN A 108 -2.93 28.04 -22.33
CA ASN A 108 -2.68 26.72 -21.77
C ASN A 108 -3.99 26.11 -21.26
N MET A 109 -4.23 24.85 -21.60
CA MET A 109 -5.26 24.04 -20.95
C MET A 109 -4.64 23.15 -19.89
N THR A 110 -5.25 23.14 -18.70
CA THR A 110 -4.80 22.31 -17.58
C THR A 110 -5.90 21.35 -17.14
N TYR A 111 -5.53 20.09 -16.97
CA TYR A 111 -6.37 19.06 -16.38
C TYR A 111 -5.70 18.51 -15.13
N THR A 112 -6.48 18.26 -14.09
CA THR A 112 -6.01 17.60 -12.87
C THR A 112 -6.71 16.26 -12.73
N LEU A 113 -5.91 15.20 -12.65
CA LEU A 113 -6.35 13.81 -12.47
C LEU A 113 -5.90 13.34 -11.09
N PHE A 114 -6.69 12.47 -10.47
CA PHE A 114 -6.34 11.80 -9.23
C PHE A 114 -6.40 10.29 -9.41
N TYR A 115 -5.25 9.65 -9.29
CA TYR A 115 -5.11 8.20 -9.30
C TYR A 115 -4.97 7.66 -7.88
N ALA A 116 -5.92 6.85 -7.43
CA ALA A 116 -6.01 6.43 -6.05
C ALA A 116 -6.50 4.99 -5.92
N ALA A 117 -6.25 4.39 -4.76
CA ALA A 117 -6.95 3.19 -4.34
C ALA A 117 -8.46 3.49 -4.17
N VAL A 118 -9.31 2.47 -4.22
CA VAL A 118 -10.77 2.63 -3.99
C VAL A 118 -11.07 3.26 -2.62
N ASN A 119 -10.20 3.08 -1.63
CA ASN A 119 -10.32 3.73 -0.32
C ASN A 119 -9.99 5.24 -0.31
N GLY A 120 -9.60 5.82 -1.45
CA GLY A 120 -9.26 7.24 -1.62
C GLY A 120 -7.79 7.59 -1.34
N THR A 121 -6.94 6.63 -0.98
CA THR A 121 -5.50 6.85 -0.80
C THR A 121 -4.83 7.01 -2.15
N GLY A 122 -4.17 8.15 -2.37
CA GLY A 122 -3.45 8.43 -3.60
C GLY A 122 -2.30 7.46 -3.87
N ILE A 123 -2.15 7.04 -5.13
CA ILE A 123 -1.11 6.10 -5.58
C ILE A 123 -0.05 6.87 -6.35
N SER A 124 1.16 6.94 -5.79
CA SER A 124 2.26 7.66 -6.41
C SER A 124 2.98 6.88 -7.52
N ASN A 125 3.48 7.61 -8.51
CA ASN A 125 4.37 7.08 -9.53
C ASN A 125 5.85 7.03 -9.10
N ILE A 126 6.19 7.20 -7.82
CA ILE A 126 7.58 7.10 -7.35
C ILE A 126 8.23 5.74 -7.70
N THR A 127 7.43 4.69 -7.81
CA THR A 127 7.90 3.34 -8.18
C THR A 127 7.96 3.10 -9.69
N SER A 128 7.63 4.10 -10.52
CA SER A 128 7.55 4.00 -11.98
C SER A 128 6.56 2.94 -12.48
N ASN A 129 5.58 2.55 -11.68
CA ASN A 129 4.55 1.56 -12.05
C ASN A 129 3.20 2.21 -12.40
N VAL A 130 3.10 3.53 -12.33
CA VAL A 130 1.87 4.28 -12.65
C VAL A 130 2.11 5.06 -13.93
N TYR A 131 1.28 4.82 -14.93
CA TYR A 131 1.40 5.52 -16.22
C TYR A 131 0.09 6.22 -16.54
N VAL A 132 0.18 7.50 -16.87
CA VAL A 132 -0.93 8.28 -17.40
C VAL A 132 -0.65 8.50 -18.89
N SER A 133 -1.57 8.05 -19.73
CA SER A 133 -1.54 8.29 -21.17
C SER A 133 -2.70 9.19 -21.57
N ILE A 134 -2.41 10.16 -22.43
CA ILE A 134 -3.42 11.05 -22.99
C ILE A 134 -3.46 10.83 -24.50
N GLU A 135 -4.66 10.61 -25.03
CA GLU A 135 -4.91 10.43 -26.44
C GLU A 135 -5.70 11.62 -26.99
N PHE A 136 -5.23 12.17 -28.12
CA PHE A 136 -5.90 13.22 -28.86
C PHE A 136 -6.56 12.61 -30.10
N VAL A 137 -7.88 12.37 -30.03
CA VAL A 137 -8.71 11.74 -31.07
C VAL A 137 -9.11 12.66 -32.25
N GLY A 138 -8.35 12.63 -33.34
CA GLY A 138 -8.77 13.31 -34.58
C GLY A 138 -8.15 14.69 -34.80
N GLU A 139 -7.17 15.06 -33.98
CA GLU A 139 -6.25 16.16 -34.28
C GLU A 139 -4.81 15.66 -34.19
N THR A 140 -3.90 16.40 -34.81
CA THR A 140 -2.45 16.17 -34.65
C THR A 140 -1.91 17.19 -33.66
N ILE A 141 -1.41 16.72 -32.51
CA ILE A 141 -0.79 17.58 -31.50
C ILE A 141 0.72 17.40 -31.55
N ASP A 142 1.44 18.52 -31.40
CA ASP A 142 2.86 18.48 -31.11
C ASP A 142 3.06 18.02 -29.65
N LEU A 143 3.46 16.77 -29.48
CA LEU A 143 3.69 16.17 -28.16
C LEU A 143 4.80 16.89 -27.37
N SER A 144 5.66 17.68 -28.01
CA SER A 144 6.64 18.53 -27.29
C SER A 144 5.98 19.64 -26.47
N GLN A 145 4.71 19.95 -26.75
CA GLN A 145 3.91 20.94 -26.02
C GLN A 145 3.03 20.32 -24.93
N VAL A 146 3.13 19.00 -24.73
CA VAL A 146 2.37 18.26 -23.72
C VAL A 146 3.31 17.88 -22.60
N THR A 147 2.97 18.27 -21.37
CA THR A 147 3.70 17.83 -20.19
C THR A 147 2.74 17.25 -19.18
N ILE A 148 3.11 16.07 -18.66
CA ILE A 148 2.38 15.34 -17.64
C ILE A 148 3.34 15.13 -16.48
N TRP A 149 2.96 15.53 -15.27
CA TRP A 149 3.75 15.28 -14.07
C TRP A 149 2.85 15.12 -12.84
N GLU A 150 3.35 14.38 -11.86
CA GLU A 150 2.70 14.25 -10.57
C GLU A 150 3.03 15.48 -9.70
N ILE A 151 2.00 16.11 -9.10
CA ILE A 151 2.16 17.38 -8.37
C ILE A 151 3.14 17.19 -7.21
N ASN A 152 2.91 16.19 -6.35
CA ASN A 152 3.83 15.87 -5.26
C ASN A 152 3.73 14.41 -4.81
N GLN A 153 4.75 13.63 -5.15
CA GLN A 153 4.82 12.20 -4.85
C GLN A 153 4.83 11.84 -3.35
N ILE A 154 5.12 12.80 -2.47
CA ILE A 154 5.32 12.59 -1.03
C ILE A 154 4.14 13.10 -0.22
N THR A 155 3.68 14.32 -0.50
CA THR A 155 2.62 14.97 0.29
C THR A 155 1.26 14.91 -0.38
N ASP A 156 1.20 14.56 -1.67
CA ASP A 156 -0.04 14.53 -2.44
C ASP A 156 -0.01 13.45 -3.55
N PRO A 157 0.21 12.17 -3.15
CA PRO A 157 0.45 11.09 -4.10
C PRO A 157 -0.76 10.90 -5.03
N GLY A 158 -0.50 10.57 -6.29
CA GLY A 158 -1.57 10.27 -7.26
C GLY A 158 -2.26 11.49 -7.87
N ASN A 159 -2.07 12.70 -7.31
CA ASN A 159 -2.50 13.93 -7.96
C ASN A 159 -1.54 14.26 -9.12
N THR A 160 -2.07 14.20 -10.34
CA THR A 160 -1.34 14.41 -11.58
C THR A 160 -1.91 15.63 -12.29
N GLU A 161 -1.04 16.53 -12.70
CA GLU A 161 -1.39 17.63 -13.58
C GLU A 161 -0.89 17.35 -15.00
N CYS A 162 -1.72 17.70 -15.96
CA CYS A 162 -1.35 17.76 -17.36
C CYS A 162 -1.59 19.18 -17.88
N TYR A 163 -0.58 19.76 -18.53
CA TYR A 163 -0.77 20.96 -19.35
C TYR A 163 -0.50 20.66 -20.83
N VAL A 164 -1.27 21.33 -21.69
CA VAL A 164 -1.07 21.37 -23.14
C VAL A 164 -0.99 22.82 -23.59
N VAL A 165 0.10 23.19 -24.26
CA VAL A 165 0.24 24.48 -24.94
C VAL A 165 -0.24 24.29 -26.38
N GLN A 166 -1.51 24.62 -26.68
CA GLN A 166 -2.10 24.25 -27.97
C GLN A 166 -1.71 25.21 -29.10
N VAL A 167 -1.25 24.65 -30.22
CA VAL A 167 -1.31 25.25 -31.56
C VAL A 167 -2.39 24.50 -32.33
N LEU A 168 -3.52 25.17 -32.60
CA LEU A 168 -4.66 24.87 -33.52
C LEU A 168 -5.97 24.37 -32.90
N CYS A 169 -7.04 25.11 -33.18
CA CYS A 169 -8.45 24.87 -32.85
C CYS A 169 -9.02 23.57 -33.40
N GLY A 170 -9.76 22.83 -32.56
CA GLY A 170 -10.65 21.76 -32.98
C GLY A 170 -11.30 21.10 -31.77
N ARG A 171 -12.58 20.75 -31.86
CA ARG A 171 -13.42 20.24 -30.75
C ARG A 171 -12.81 19.01 -30.07
N TRP A 172 -12.90 18.97 -28.74
CA TRP A 172 -12.54 17.78 -27.97
C TRP A 172 -13.68 17.28 -27.09
N GLY A 173 -13.97 15.97 -27.23
CA GLY A 173 -14.97 15.23 -26.48
C GLY A 173 -14.36 14.50 -25.28
N LEU A 174 -15.24 14.22 -24.31
CA LEU A 174 -15.00 13.54 -23.04
C LEU A 174 -14.26 12.20 -23.20
N VAL A 175 -13.21 11.98 -22.40
CA VAL A 175 -12.55 10.67 -22.26
C VAL A 175 -13.19 9.93 -21.08
N ILE A 176 -13.73 8.73 -21.35
CA ILE A 176 -14.17 7.72 -20.36
C ILE A 176 -13.06 6.68 -20.25
#